data_AF-A0A922I3M2-F1
#
_entry.id   AF-A0A922I3M2-F1
#
_cell.length_a   1.000
_cell.length_b   1.000
_cell.length_c   1.000
_cell.angle_alpha   90.00
_cell.angle_beta   90.00
_cell.angle_gamma   90.00
#
_symmetry.space_group_name_H-M   'P 1'
#
loop_
_entity.id
_entity.type
_entity.pdbx_description
1 polymer ?
#
loop_
_entity_poly.entity_id
_entity_poly.type
_entity_poly.pdbx_seq_one_letter_code
_entity_poly.pdbx_strand_id
1 'polypeptide(L)'
;MILDLMAWEIGVTNKDRLKETEIEKGRKYELLANELEMTYHAKVFQIPVVITWDGLVTHHHRKHLQKIGVDKRLQAYLQYITIKRVLIDARAERPCHDKDLNELFDVAEQQDENLIHI
;
A
#
# COMPACT_ATOMS: atom_id res chain seq x y z
N MET A 1 24.48 14.80 -14.57
CA MET A 1 23.33 14.85 -13.65
C MET A 1 22.91 13.41 -13.45
N ILE A 2 23.25 12.81 -12.31
CA ILE A 2 22.83 11.43 -12.01
C ILE A 2 21.37 11.52 -11.57
N LEU A 3 20.48 10.84 -12.28
CA LEU A 3 19.07 10.74 -11.91
C LEU A 3 18.96 9.62 -10.87
N ASP A 4 18.65 9.98 -9.63
CA ASP A 4 18.31 8.99 -8.60
C ASP A 4 16.79 8.73 -8.69
N LEU A 5 16.43 7.47 -8.90
CA LEU A 5 15.03 7.03 -9.03
C LEU A 5 14.59 6.41 -7.70
N MET A 6 13.48 6.89 -7.14
CA MET A 6 12.88 6.29 -5.95
C MET A 6 11.58 5.58 -6.31
N ALA A 7 11.52 4.29 -6.03
CA ALA A 7 10.32 3.47 -6.20
C ALA A 7 9.81 3.03 -4.82
N TRP A 8 8.55 3.33 -4.54
CA TRP A 8 7.88 2.90 -3.32
C TRP A 8 6.54 2.25 -3.64
N GLU A 9 6.17 1.27 -2.83
CA GLU A 9 4.90 0.55 -2.96
C GLU A 9 4.31 0.40 -1.56
N ILE A 10 2.99 0.57 -1.45
CA ILE A 10 2.23 0.24 -0.24
C ILE A 10 1.41 -1.02 -0.53
N GLY A 11 1.70 -2.10 0.19
CA GLY A 11 0.96 -3.36 0.12
C GLY A 11 0.12 -3.59 1.37
N VAL A 12 -1.16 -3.93 1.18
CA VAL A 12 -2.05 -4.41 2.25
C VAL A 12 -2.05 -5.94 2.24
N THR A 13 -1.79 -6.59 3.37
CA THR A 13 -1.70 -8.06 3.48
C THR A 13 -2.39 -8.63 4.72
N ASN A 14 -2.46 -9.97 4.81
CA ASN A 14 -2.91 -10.68 6.00
C ASN A 14 -1.81 -10.70 7.07
N LYS A 15 -2.20 -10.60 8.34
CA LYS A 15 -1.32 -10.69 9.52
C LYS A 15 -0.35 -11.86 9.49
N ASP A 16 -0.81 -13.05 9.09
CA ASP A 16 0.02 -14.26 9.15
C ASP A 16 1.15 -14.25 8.11
N ARG A 17 0.97 -13.48 7.02
CA ARG A 17 1.92 -13.38 5.90
C ARG A 17 2.69 -12.08 5.88
N LEU A 18 2.54 -11.22 6.90
CA LEU A 18 3.11 -9.87 6.92
C LEU A 18 4.64 -9.88 6.70
N LYS A 19 5.35 -10.72 7.44
CA LYS A 19 6.82 -10.84 7.35
C LYS A 19 7.29 -11.44 6.02
N GLU A 20 6.58 -12.47 5.54
CA GLU A 20 6.89 -13.12 4.27
C GLU A 20 6.69 -12.15 3.10
N THR A 21 5.56 -11.43 3.11
CA THR A 21 5.20 -10.45 2.07
C THR A 21 6.23 -9.31 1.99
N GLU A 22 6.71 -8.81 3.13
CA GLU A 22 7.77 -7.79 3.17
C GLU A 22 9.07 -8.28 2.51
N ILE A 23 9.50 -9.52 2.82
CA ILE A 23 10.71 -10.11 2.26
C ILE A 23 10.55 -10.38 0.77
N GLU A 24 9.43 -10.95 0.35
CA GLU A 24 9.15 -11.29 -1.04
C GLU A 24 9.13 -10.03 -1.91
N LYS A 25 8.43 -8.97 -1.45
CA LYS A 25 8.43 -7.67 -2.13
C LYS A 25 9.84 -7.07 -2.17
N GLY A 26 10.56 -7.07 -1.04
CA GLY A 26 11.94 -6.59 -0.99
C GLY A 26 12.83 -7.23 -2.06
N ARG A 27 12.81 -8.56 -2.17
CA ARG A 27 13.58 -9.31 -3.17
C ARG A 27 13.12 -9.03 -4.60
N LYS A 28 11.81 -8.97 -4.85
CA LYS A 28 11.26 -8.71 -6.18
C LYS A 28 11.69 -7.33 -6.70
N TYR A 29 11.62 -6.31 -5.86
CA TYR A 29 12.00 -4.95 -6.26
C TYR A 29 13.51 -4.74 -6.28
N GLU A 30 14.29 -5.50 -5.52
CA GLU A 30 15.75 -5.51 -5.63
C GLU A 30 16.21 -6.01 -7.00
N LEU A 31 15.61 -7.08 -7.52
CA LEU A 31 15.89 -7.56 -8.87
C LEU A 31 15.55 -6.49 -9.93
N LEU A 32 14.37 -5.88 -9.82
CA LEU A 32 13.95 -4.80 -10.73
C LEU A 32 14.88 -3.57 -10.65
N ALA A 33 15.32 -3.21 -9.44
CA ALA A 33 16.24 -2.10 -9.24
C ALA A 33 17.59 -2.37 -9.94
N ASN A 34 18.11 -3.59 -9.84
CA ASN A 34 19.34 -3.99 -10.51
C ASN A 34 19.20 -3.92 -12.04
N GLU A 35 18.08 -4.38 -12.59
CA GLU A 35 17.81 -4.30 -14.03
C GLU A 35 17.72 -2.85 -14.54
N LEU A 36 17.05 -1.98 -13.77
CA LEU A 36 16.94 -0.56 -14.07
C LEU A 36 18.27 0.18 -13.94
N GLU A 37 19.08 -0.16 -12.93
CA GLU A 37 20.41 0.41 -12.74
C GLU A 37 21.33 0.06 -13.92
N MET A 38 21.28 -1.18 -14.42
CA MET A 38 22.04 -1.60 -15.61
C MET A 38 21.57 -0.88 -16.89
N THR A 39 20.26 -0.67 -17.04
CA THR A 39 19.69 -0.12 -18.27
C THR A 39 19.83 1.41 -18.36
N TYR A 40 19.64 2.10 -17.25
CA TYR A 40 19.56 3.57 -17.21
C TYR A 40 20.74 4.23 -16.49
N HIS A 41 21.69 3.46 -15.96
CA HIS A 41 22.81 3.94 -15.14
C HIS A 41 22.36 4.86 -13.99
N ALA A 42 21.16 4.59 -13.47
CA ALA A 42 20.50 5.36 -12.44
C ALA A 42 20.41 4.53 -11.16
N LYS A 43 20.67 5.15 -10.01
CA LYS A 43 20.54 4.45 -8.73
C LYS A 43 19.06 4.36 -8.37
N VAL A 44 18.55 3.14 -8.23
CA VAL A 44 17.16 2.88 -7.86
C VAL A 44 17.07 2.52 -6.37
N PHE A 45 16.22 3.23 -5.64
CA PHE A 45 15.92 2.91 -4.24
C PHE A 45 14.51 2.30 -4.12
N GLN A 46 14.45 1.01 -3.77
CA GLN A 46 13.20 0.32 -3.45
C GLN A 46 12.81 0.44 -1.97
N ILE A 47 11.57 0.86 -1.71
CA ILE A 47 11.01 0.97 -0.36
C ILE A 47 9.63 0.30 -0.33
N PRO A 48 9.54 -1.00 0.00
CA PRO A 48 8.26 -1.67 0.22
C PRO A 48 7.71 -1.30 1.60
N VAL A 49 6.48 -0.80 1.63
CA VAL A 49 5.72 -0.53 2.87
C VAL A 49 4.61 -1.57 2.94
N VAL A 50 4.68 -2.48 3.90
CA VAL A 50 3.65 -3.52 4.07
C VAL A 50 2.91 -3.32 5.38
N ILE A 51 1.59 -3.29 5.28
CA ILE A 51 0.66 -3.02 6.38
C ILE A 51 -0.47 -4.06 6.33
N THR A 52 -1.00 -4.47 7.48
CA THR A 52 -2.22 -5.27 7.51
C THR A 52 -3.46 -4.39 7.49
N TRP A 53 -4.61 -4.94 7.12
CA TRP A 53 -5.89 -4.25 7.25
C TRP A 53 -6.18 -3.80 8.69
N ASP A 54 -5.76 -4.59 9.69
CA ASP A 54 -5.77 -4.25 11.13
C ASP A 54 -4.76 -3.17 11.57
N GLY A 55 -3.92 -2.65 10.67
CA GLY A 55 -2.89 -1.67 11.01
C GLY A 55 -1.65 -2.23 11.70
N LEU A 56 -1.45 -3.55 11.70
CA LEU A 56 -0.17 -4.15 12.10
C LEU A 56 0.89 -3.85 11.05
N VAL A 57 2.07 -3.53 11.54
CA VAL A 57 3.21 -3.09 10.73
C VAL A 57 4.47 -3.84 11.13
N THR A 58 5.43 -3.86 10.22
CA THR A 58 6.74 -4.49 10.46
C THR A 58 7.66 -3.53 11.23
N HIS A 59 8.75 -4.06 11.77
CA HIS A 59 9.76 -3.23 12.44
C HIS A 59 10.39 -2.19 11.48
N HIS A 60 10.43 -2.48 10.18
CA HIS A 60 11.09 -1.62 9.18
C HIS A 60 10.17 -0.50 8.68
N HIS A 61 8.85 -0.63 8.93
CA HIS A 61 7.82 0.33 8.53
C HIS A 61 8.16 1.79 8.84
N ARG A 62 8.57 2.08 10.08
CA ARG A 62 8.91 3.44 10.49
C ARG A 62 10.10 4.00 9.72
N LYS A 63 11.12 3.18 9.47
CA LYS A 63 12.32 3.56 8.70
C LYS A 63 11.96 3.82 7.24
N HIS A 64 11.05 3.02 6.68
CA HIS A 64 10.57 3.18 5.32
C HIS A 64 9.75 4.46 5.15
N LEU A 65 8.79 4.73 6.05
CA LEU A 65 8.03 5.98 6.03
C LEU A 65 8.90 7.23 6.17
N GLN A 66 9.91 7.19 7.06
CA GLN A 66 10.84 8.31 7.22
C GLN A 66 11.63 8.60 5.94
N LYS A 67 11.96 7.57 5.16
CA LYS A 67 12.66 7.74 3.88
C LYS A 67 11.76 8.32 2.78
N ILE A 68 10.48 7.93 2.75
CA ILE A 68 9.53 8.41 1.74
C ILE A 68 9.01 9.82 2.12
N GLY A 69 9.02 10.17 3.41
CA GLY A 69 8.46 11.44 3.90
C GLY A 69 6.94 11.47 3.88
N VAL A 70 6.29 10.30 3.91
CA VAL A 70 4.82 10.17 3.89
C VAL A 70 4.25 10.38 5.28
N ASP A 71 3.29 11.30 5.40
CA ASP A 71 2.54 11.49 6.63
C ASP A 71 1.58 10.31 6.89
N LYS A 72 1.29 10.06 8.17
CA LYS A 72 0.39 8.99 8.60
C LYS A 72 -1.00 9.13 7.98
N ARG A 73 -1.49 10.36 7.78
CA ARG A 73 -2.81 10.60 7.16
C ARG A 73 -2.83 10.11 5.72
N LEU A 74 -1.78 10.39 4.96
CA LEU A 74 -1.65 9.94 3.58
C LEU A 74 -1.52 8.42 3.50
N GLN A 75 -0.76 7.81 4.42
CA GLN A 75 -0.68 6.35 4.50
C GLN A 75 -2.05 5.71 4.77
N ALA A 76 -2.81 6.24 5.73
CA ALA A 76 -4.15 5.75 6.06
C ALA A 76 -5.11 5.91 4.88
N TYR A 77 -5.02 7.03 4.14
CA TYR A 77 -5.82 7.24 2.94
C TYR A 77 -5.50 6.25 1.82
N LEU A 78 -4.22 6.00 1.56
CA LEU A 78 -3.78 5.02 0.55
C LEU A 78 -4.25 3.61 0.94
N GLN A 79 -4.11 3.25 2.23
CA GLN A 79 -4.61 1.99 2.76
C GLN A 79 -6.13 1.87 2.58
N TYR A 80 -6.87 2.92 2.91
CA TYR A 80 -8.32 2.98 2.73
C TYR A 80 -8.72 2.75 1.26
N ILE A 81 -8.08 3.43 0.32
CA ILE A 81 -8.35 3.25 -1.12
C ILE A 81 -8.08 1.80 -1.54
N THR A 82 -6.96 1.21 -1.11
CA THR A 82 -6.63 -0.19 -1.44
C THR A 82 -7.67 -1.15 -0.89
N ILE A 83 -8.07 -0.99 0.36
CA ILE A 83 -9.09 -1.84 0.99
C ILE A 83 -10.45 -1.65 0.31
N LYS A 84 -10.86 -0.40 0.05
CA LYS A 84 -12.11 -0.09 -0.65
C LYS A 84 -12.19 -0.79 -2.00
N ARG A 85 -11.12 -0.73 -2.79
CA ARG A 85 -11.03 -1.45 -4.09
C ARG A 85 -11.17 -2.96 -3.92
N VAL A 86 -10.40 -3.56 -3.01
CA VAL A 86 -10.47 -5.00 -2.75
C VAL A 86 -11.86 -5.44 -2.29
N LEU A 87 -12.53 -4.63 -1.47
CA LEU A 87 -13.89 -4.89 -1.01
C LEU A 87 -14.91 -4.79 -2.16
N ILE A 88 -14.81 -3.77 -3.01
CA ILE A 88 -15.66 -3.62 -4.21
C ILE A 88 -15.50 -4.82 -5.13
N ASP A 89 -14.25 -5.22 -5.42
CA ASP A 89 -13.93 -6.35 -6.29
C ASP A 89 -14.48 -7.67 -5.70
N ALA A 90 -14.27 -7.90 -4.41
CA ALA A 90 -14.79 -9.08 -3.71
C ALA A 90 -16.33 -9.14 -3.74
N ARG A 91 -17.01 -7.99 -3.63
CA ARG A 91 -18.47 -7.89 -3.73
C ARG A 91 -18.98 -8.16 -5.14
N ALA A 92 -18.25 -7.73 -6.17
CA ALA A 92 -18.61 -7.98 -7.56
C ALA A 92 -18.57 -9.48 -7.90
N GLU A 93 -17.58 -10.21 -7.35
CA GLU A 93 -17.43 -11.65 -7.55
C GLU A 93 -18.41 -12.49 -6.72
N ARG A 94 -18.79 -11.99 -5.53
CA ARG A 94 -19.77 -12.62 -4.64
C ARG A 94 -20.67 -11.55 -4.04
N PRO A 95 -21.90 -11.34 -4.57
CA PRO A 95 -22.85 -10.44 -3.95
C PRO A 95 -23.28 -11.01 -2.60
N CYS A 96 -22.51 -10.71 -1.56
CA CYS A 96 -22.80 -11.13 -0.20
C CYS A 96 -23.97 -10.29 0.32
N HIS A 97 -25.03 -10.93 0.79
CA HIS A 97 -26.13 -10.30 1.53
C HIS A 97 -25.72 -10.00 2.99
N ASP A 98 -24.50 -9.52 3.18
CA ASP A 98 -24.01 -9.14 4.50
C ASP A 98 -24.32 -7.66 4.73
N LYS A 99 -25.19 -7.40 5.71
CA LYS A 99 -25.66 -6.05 6.05
C LYS A 99 -24.53 -5.18 6.59
N ASP A 100 -23.60 -5.78 7.32
CA ASP A 100 -22.49 -5.06 7.97
C ASP A 100 -21.49 -4.52 6.93
N LEU A 101 -21.27 -5.28 5.86
CA LEU A 101 -20.45 -4.83 4.72
C LEU A 101 -21.12 -3.69 3.98
N ASN A 102 -22.45 -3.74 3.79
CA ASN A 102 -23.19 -2.66 3.12
C ASN A 102 -23.14 -1.36 3.91
N GLU A 103 -23.31 -1.40 5.23
CA GLU A 103 -23.15 -0.22 6.09
C GLU A 103 -21.72 0.35 6.01
N LEU A 104 -20.69 -0.51 5.91
CA LEU A 104 -19.30 -0.08 5.73
C LEU A 104 -19.08 0.62 4.36
N PHE A 105 -19.73 0.13 3.30
CA PHE A 105 -19.69 0.76 1.97
C PHE A 105 -20.38 2.12 1.97
N ASP A 106 -21.54 2.25 2.64
CA ASP A 106 -22.27 3.50 2.73
C ASP A 106 -21.45 4.57 3.49
N VAL A 107 -20.78 4.17 4.59
CA VAL A 107 -19.85 5.05 5.33
C VAL A 107 -18.63 5.45 4.48
N ALA A 108 -18.10 4.52 3.69
CA ALA A 108 -16.97 4.77 2.78
C ALA A 108 -17.36 5.72 1.62
N GLU A 109 -18.59 5.69 1.13
CA GLU A 109 -19.07 6.65 0.12
C GLU A 109 -19.24 8.06 0.71
N GLN A 110 -19.78 8.17 1.94
CA GLN A 110 -19.94 9.46 2.62
C GLN A 110 -18.61 10.15 2.98
N GLN A 111 -17.53 9.38 3.20
CA GLN A 111 -16.21 9.95 3.48
C GLN A 111 -15.51 10.53 2.23
N ASP A 112 -15.78 9.98 1.03
CA ASP A 112 -15.23 10.53 -0.22
C ASP A 112 -15.83 11.91 -0.54
N GLU A 113 -17.13 12.14 -0.24
CA GLU A 113 -17.77 13.44 -0.44
C GLU A 113 -17.18 14.55 0.46
N ASN A 114 -16.74 14.19 1.67
CA ASN A 114 -16.12 15.13 2.61
C ASN A 114 -14.65 15.43 2.31
N LEU A 115 -13.95 14.61 1.51
CA LEU A 115 -12.57 14.88 1.10
C LEU A 115 -12.47 15.88 -0.08
N ILE A 116 -13.53 16.08 -0.84
CA ILE A 116 -13.57 16.98 -2.01
C ILE A 116 -13.71 18.47 -1.58
N HIS A 117 -14.02 18.73 -0.32
CA HIS A 117 -14.28 20.08 0.21
C HIS A 117 -13.14 20.68 1.08
N ILE A 118 -11.90 20.16 1.01
CA ILE A 118 -10.71 20.74 1.66
C ILE A 118 -9.72 21.25 0.63
#